data_AF-A0A8C9YW70-F1
#
_entry.id   AF-A0A8C9YW70-F1
#
_cell.length_a   1.000
_cell.length_b   1.000
_cell.length_c   1.000
_cell.angle_alpha   90.00
_cell.angle_beta   90.00
_cell.angle_gamma   90.00
#
_symmetry.space_group_name_H-M   'P 1'
#
loop_
_entity.id
_entity.type
_entity.pdbx_description
1 polymer ?
#
loop_
_entity_poly.entity_id
_entity_poly.type
_entity_poly.pdbx_seq_one_letter_code
_entity_poly.pdbx_strand_id
1 'polypeptide(L)'
;MPDVFNAENPVDKFKNQHINEEMDDDSGTEVIDDRAITDENGNCKLTNTFIKAKFTSVKHVCGTGGQKYINENKPDVNNLRESRAPFNIVVCRLTDATVSPCEYNGADYNRYIVVPCDVKGDPVLFEKSY
;
A
#
# COMPACT_ATOMS: atom_id res chain seq x y z
N MET A 1 -19.08 -16.78 -20.82
CA MET A 1 -17.95 -15.84 -20.82
C MET A 1 -18.35 -14.71 -19.87
N PRO A 2 -17.79 -14.62 -18.64
CA PRO A 2 -18.13 -13.53 -17.75
C PRO A 2 -17.25 -12.30 -17.96
N ASP A 3 -17.81 -11.17 -17.55
CA ASP A 3 -17.56 -9.77 -17.93
C ASP A 3 -16.13 -9.22 -17.87
N VAL A 4 -15.79 -8.45 -18.91
CA VAL A 4 -14.59 -7.60 -19.04
C VAL A 4 -14.98 -6.14 -18.72
N PHE A 5 -15.62 -5.85 -17.59
CA PHE A 5 -15.91 -4.45 -17.20
C PHE A 5 -16.05 -4.28 -15.68
N ASN A 6 -14.93 -4.31 -14.94
CA ASN A 6 -14.68 -3.54 -13.70
C ASN A 6 -13.38 -4.02 -13.00
N ALA A 7 -12.25 -4.00 -13.70
CA ALA A 7 -10.98 -4.02 -12.98
C ALA A 7 -10.79 -2.63 -12.34
N GLU A 8 -10.85 -2.55 -11.01
CA GLU A 8 -10.53 -1.33 -10.26
C GLU A 8 -9.18 -0.79 -10.75
N ASN A 9 -9.11 0.51 -11.01
CA ASN A 9 -7.87 1.15 -11.46
C ASN A 9 -6.76 0.90 -10.41
N PRO A 10 -5.61 0.31 -10.77
CA PRO A 10 -4.54 -0.01 -9.83
C PRO A 10 -4.05 1.20 -9.01
N VAL A 11 -4.07 2.40 -9.61
CA VAL A 11 -3.69 3.63 -8.91
C VAL A 11 -4.72 4.00 -7.84
N ASP A 12 -6.01 3.83 -8.13
CA ASP A 12 -7.06 4.15 -7.16
C ASP A 12 -7.12 3.10 -6.05
N LYS A 13 -6.90 1.82 -6.40
CA LYS A 13 -6.68 0.75 -5.41
C LYS A 13 -5.49 1.05 -4.51
N PHE A 14 -4.36 1.50 -5.07
CA PHE A 14 -3.19 1.91 -4.30
C PHE A 14 -3.52 3.07 -3.34
N LYS A 15 -4.20 4.11 -3.81
CA LYS A 15 -4.63 5.23 -2.96
C LYS A 15 -5.51 4.75 -1.81
N ASN A 16 -6.54 3.95 -2.12
CA ASN A 16 -7.46 3.42 -1.13
C ASN A 16 -6.71 2.60 -0.06
N GLN A 17 -5.85 1.69 -0.50
CA GLN A 17 -5.16 0.77 0.41
C GLN A 17 -4.00 1.40 1.18
N HIS A 18 -3.32 2.40 0.62
CA HIS A 18 -2.00 2.79 1.13
C HIS A 18 -1.83 4.27 1.45
N ILE A 19 -2.80 5.14 1.15
CA ILE A 19 -2.67 6.58 1.41
C ILE A 19 -3.66 7.01 2.50
N ASN A 20 -3.13 7.44 3.63
CA ASN A 20 -3.91 8.08 4.69
C ASN A 20 -3.00 9.01 5.50
N GLU A 21 -3.11 10.33 5.27
CA GLU A 21 -2.26 11.36 5.90
C GLU A 21 -2.39 11.37 7.42
N GLU A 22 -3.61 11.13 7.91
CA GLU A 22 -3.97 11.22 9.33
C GLU A 22 -4.10 9.82 9.96
N MET A 23 -3.45 8.80 9.39
CA MET A 23 -3.50 7.45 9.95
C MET A 23 -2.91 7.42 11.35
N ASP A 24 -3.62 6.77 12.28
CA ASP A 24 -3.15 6.44 13.62
C ASP A 24 -2.83 4.94 13.73
N ASP A 25 -2.00 4.55 14.69
CA ASP A 25 -1.69 3.13 14.90
C ASP A 25 -2.83 2.36 15.59
N ASP A 26 -3.74 3.07 16.27
CA ASP A 26 -4.94 2.46 16.87
C ASP A 26 -6.13 2.33 15.89
N SER A 27 -6.12 3.07 14.78
CA SER A 27 -7.26 3.16 13.84
C SER A 27 -7.24 2.10 12.73
N GLY A 28 -6.36 1.10 12.83
CA GLY A 28 -6.12 0.09 11.78
C GLY A 28 -7.38 -0.68 11.36
N THR A 29 -8.15 -1.16 12.33
CA THR A 29 -9.38 -1.94 12.09
C THR A 29 -10.46 -1.10 11.42
N GLU A 30 -10.77 0.06 11.99
CA GLU A 30 -11.81 0.96 11.46
C GLU A 30 -11.52 1.37 10.02
N VAL A 31 -10.30 1.85 9.74
CA VAL A 31 -9.93 2.34 8.40
C VAL A 31 -9.90 1.21 7.37
N ILE A 32 -9.47 -0.01 7.73
CA ILE A 32 -9.46 -1.15 6.81
C ILE A 32 -10.88 -1.60 6.45
N ASP A 33 -11.78 -1.63 7.43
CA ASP A 33 -13.19 -2.00 7.23
C ASP A 33 -13.93 -0.94 6.40
N ASP A 34 -13.84 0.33 6.78
CA ASP A 34 -14.48 1.46 6.09
C ASP A 34 -14.08 1.56 4.61
N ARG A 35 -12.84 1.17 4.30
CA ARG A 35 -12.28 1.19 2.94
C ARG A 35 -12.43 -0.15 2.19
N ALA A 36 -13.07 -1.14 2.82
CA ALA A 36 -13.26 -2.49 2.29
C ALA A 36 -11.95 -3.12 1.78
N ILE A 37 -10.84 -2.93 2.52
CA ILE A 37 -9.52 -3.40 2.10
C ILE A 37 -9.39 -4.90 2.34
N THR A 38 -9.30 -5.66 1.25
CA THR A 38 -9.16 -7.11 1.25
C THR A 38 -7.92 -7.59 0.49
N ASP A 39 -7.60 -8.87 0.63
CA ASP A 39 -6.68 -9.57 -0.26
C ASP A 39 -7.29 -9.77 -1.67
N GLU A 40 -6.56 -10.43 -2.57
CA GLU A 40 -7.04 -10.66 -3.95
C GLU A 40 -8.26 -11.60 -4.05
N ASN A 41 -8.55 -12.34 -2.98
CA ASN A 41 -9.66 -13.28 -2.89
C ASN A 41 -10.85 -12.71 -2.10
N GLY A 42 -10.77 -11.46 -1.65
CA GLY A 42 -11.81 -10.83 -0.83
C GLY A 42 -11.76 -11.20 0.66
N ASN A 43 -10.68 -11.84 1.14
CA ASN A 43 -10.50 -12.13 2.56
C ASN A 43 -9.81 -10.96 3.28
N CYS A 44 -9.78 -11.02 4.61
CA CYS A 44 -9.02 -10.08 5.41
C CYS A 44 -7.53 -10.15 5.08
N LYS A 45 -6.97 -8.98 4.74
CA LYS A 45 -5.58 -8.85 4.33
C LYS A 45 -4.68 -9.09 5.53
N LEU A 46 -3.65 -9.93 5.43
CA LEU A 46 -2.76 -10.23 6.56
C LEU A 46 -1.99 -9.00 7.06
N THR A 47 -1.61 -8.12 6.15
CA THR A 47 -0.91 -6.88 6.49
C THR A 47 -1.30 -5.79 5.51
N ASN A 48 -1.61 -4.62 6.03
CA ASN A 48 -1.78 -3.42 5.24
C ASN A 48 -0.88 -2.31 5.77
N THR A 49 -0.32 -1.49 4.89
CA THR A 49 0.53 -0.36 5.27
C THR A 49 -0.08 0.93 4.76
N PHE A 50 -0.31 1.87 5.65
CA PHE A 50 -0.72 3.23 5.31
C PHE A 50 0.47 4.16 5.37
N ILE A 51 0.62 4.99 4.35
CA ILE A 51 1.63 6.03 4.28
C ILE A 51 0.99 7.34 4.72
N LYS A 52 1.54 7.96 5.76
CA LYS A 52 1.10 9.24 6.34
C LYS A 52 1.60 10.42 5.48
N ALA A 53 1.18 10.43 4.22
CA ALA A 53 1.55 11.45 3.25
C ALA A 53 0.54 11.53 2.10
N LYS A 54 0.50 12.69 1.43
CA LYS A 54 -0.26 12.89 0.19
C LYS A 54 0.19 11.91 -0.89
N PHE A 55 -0.76 11.43 -1.69
CA PHE A 55 -0.46 10.65 -2.89
C PHE A 55 0.55 11.36 -3.81
N THR A 56 0.48 12.69 -3.93
CA THR A 56 1.44 13.48 -4.73
C THR A 56 2.87 13.39 -4.23
N SER A 57 3.09 13.30 -2.91
CA SER A 57 4.40 13.08 -2.31
C SER A 57 4.92 11.67 -2.60
N VAL A 58 4.04 10.67 -2.46
CA VAL A 58 4.40 9.27 -2.75
C VAL A 58 4.67 9.07 -4.25
N LYS A 59 3.90 9.72 -5.13
CA LYS A 59 4.14 9.76 -6.58
C LYS A 59 5.54 10.26 -6.92
N HIS A 60 6.11 11.17 -6.11
CA HIS A 60 7.46 11.68 -6.35
C HIS A 60 8.54 10.58 -6.30
N VAL A 61 8.28 9.45 -5.61
CA VAL A 61 9.16 8.26 -5.58
C VAL A 61 9.31 7.65 -6.99
N CYS A 62 8.27 7.71 -7.81
CA CYS A 62 8.32 7.25 -9.20
C CYS A 62 9.21 8.12 -10.09
N GLY A 63 9.52 9.34 -9.66
CA GLY A 63 10.43 10.26 -10.32
C GLY A 63 11.70 10.51 -9.49
N THR A 64 12.13 11.76 -9.39
CA THR A 64 13.38 12.16 -8.74
C THR A 64 13.46 11.84 -7.25
N GLY A 65 12.33 11.66 -6.57
CA GLY A 65 12.25 11.28 -5.17
C GLY A 65 12.60 9.82 -4.88
N GLY A 66 12.81 9.01 -5.92
CA GLY A 66 13.22 7.61 -5.76
C GLY A 66 14.48 7.24 -6.52
N GLN A 67 14.88 5.99 -6.35
CA GLN A 67 15.98 5.34 -7.05
C GLN A 67 15.55 3.95 -7.53
N LYS A 68 16.25 3.43 -8.55
CA LYS A 68 15.96 2.11 -9.09
C LYS A 68 16.16 1.07 -7.98
N TYR A 69 15.14 0.27 -7.73
CA TYR A 69 15.21 -0.86 -6.84
C TYR A 69 15.23 -2.15 -7.67
N ILE A 70 16.11 -3.09 -7.32
CA ILE A 70 16.19 -4.39 -7.98
C ILE A 70 15.76 -5.44 -6.96
N ASN A 71 14.69 -6.17 -7.27
CA ASN A 71 14.25 -7.32 -6.48
C ASN A 71 14.61 -8.60 -7.25
N GLU A 72 15.67 -9.28 -6.82
CA GLU A 72 16.15 -10.53 -7.45
C GLU A 72 15.10 -11.65 -7.40
N ASN A 73 14.21 -11.62 -6.41
CA ASN A 73 13.14 -12.60 -6.24
C ASN A 73 11.88 -12.30 -7.05
N LYS A 74 11.80 -11.11 -7.68
CA LYS A 74 10.66 -10.67 -8.49
C LYS A 74 11.13 -9.99 -9.77
N PRO A 75 11.78 -10.72 -10.70
CA PRO A 75 12.35 -10.14 -11.91
C PRO A 75 11.29 -9.53 -12.84
N ASP A 76 10.05 -10.02 -12.78
CA ASP A 76 8.96 -9.58 -13.66
C ASP A 76 8.31 -8.26 -13.20
N VAL A 77 8.60 -7.80 -11.98
CA VAL A 77 8.07 -6.52 -11.48
C VAL A 77 8.94 -5.38 -12.00
N ASN A 78 8.50 -4.81 -13.11
CA ASN A 78 9.19 -3.70 -13.75
C ASN A 78 9.02 -2.40 -12.95
N ASN A 79 10.02 -1.51 -13.10
CA ASN A 79 10.00 -0.15 -12.56
C ASN A 79 9.75 -0.04 -11.05
N LEU A 80 10.35 -0.94 -10.26
CA LEU A 80 10.44 -0.81 -8.81
C LEU A 80 11.30 0.40 -8.43
N ARG A 81 10.76 1.24 -7.55
CA ARG A 81 11.38 2.47 -7.06
C ARG A 81 11.40 2.45 -5.55
N GLU A 82 12.59 2.64 -5.00
CA GLU A 82 12.77 2.88 -3.57
C GLU A 82 12.78 4.38 -3.32
N SER A 83 12.07 4.84 -2.28
CA SER A 83 12.12 6.23 -1.84
C SER A 83 13.53 6.64 -1.39
N ARG A 84 13.97 7.85 -1.71
CA ARG A 84 15.26 8.40 -1.23
C ARG A 84 15.21 8.94 0.20
N ALA A 85 14.02 9.18 0.72
CA ALA A 85 13.78 9.63 2.09
C ALA A 85 12.72 8.71 2.72
N PRO A 86 12.80 8.47 4.03
CA PRO A 86 11.83 7.64 4.71
C PRO A 86 10.48 8.36 4.83
N PHE A 87 9.41 7.58 4.92
CA PHE A 87 8.05 8.02 5.18
C PHE A 87 7.60 7.54 6.55
N ASN A 88 6.80 8.38 7.22
CA ASN A 88 5.98 7.91 8.34
C ASN A 88 4.91 6.98 7.79
N ILE A 89 4.83 5.78 8.35
CA ILE A 89 3.89 4.74 7.95
C ILE A 89 3.27 4.09 9.18
N VAL A 90 2.07 3.55 9.02
CA VAL A 90 1.44 2.64 9.98
C VAL A 90 1.31 1.27 9.33
N VAL A 91 1.86 0.24 9.97
CA VAL A 91 1.74 -1.14 9.51
C VAL A 91 0.70 -1.86 10.35
N CYS A 92 -0.50 -2.06 9.78
CA CYS A 92 -1.60 -2.80 10.40
C CYS A 92 -1.42 -4.29 10.11
N ARG A 93 -1.24 -5.10 11.15
CA ARG A 93 -1.14 -6.55 11.06
C ARG A 93 -2.41 -7.20 11.61
N LEU A 94 -2.96 -8.13 10.85
CA LEU A 94 -4.13 -8.89 11.26
C LEU A 94 -3.85 -9.63 12.57
N THR A 95 -4.80 -9.56 13.50
CA THR A 95 -4.76 -10.22 14.80
C THR A 95 -5.87 -11.24 14.95
N ASP A 96 -7.07 -10.95 14.45
CA ASP A 96 -8.18 -11.89 14.40
C ASP A 96 -9.00 -11.71 13.12
N ALA A 97 -9.15 -12.79 12.34
CA ALA A 97 -9.98 -12.83 11.13
C ALA A 97 -11.30 -13.60 11.32
N THR A 98 -11.57 -14.09 12.53
CA THR A 98 -12.80 -14.83 12.85
C THR A 98 -13.96 -13.90 13.25
N VAL A 99 -13.64 -12.62 13.47
CA VAL A 99 -14.58 -11.55 13.85
C VAL A 99 -14.85 -10.60 12.69
N SER A 100 -15.95 -9.85 12.79
CA SER A 100 -16.34 -8.83 11.81
C SER A 100 -16.61 -7.50 12.54
N PRO A 101 -15.87 -6.42 12.23
CA PRO A 101 -14.78 -6.37 11.27
C PRO A 101 -13.55 -7.18 11.72
N CYS A 102 -12.65 -7.50 10.79
CA CYS A 102 -11.37 -8.12 11.14
C CYS A 102 -10.52 -7.19 12.03
N GLU A 103 -9.84 -7.77 13.01
CA GLU A 103 -9.07 -7.01 13.99
C GLU A 103 -7.61 -6.88 13.60
N TYR A 104 -7.07 -5.67 13.73
CA TYR A 104 -5.72 -5.31 13.34
C TYR A 104 -5.00 -4.58 14.47
N ASN A 105 -3.72 -4.88 14.63
CA ASN A 105 -2.82 -4.08 15.47
C ASN A 105 -1.92 -3.23 14.56
N GLY A 106 -1.96 -1.91 14.73
CA GLY A 106 -1.08 -0.98 14.04
C GLY A 106 0.22 -0.73 14.78
N ALA A 107 1.21 -0.23 14.06
CA ALA A 107 2.45 0.29 14.63
C ALA A 107 3.04 1.34 13.71
N ASP A 108 3.38 2.51 14.26
CA ASP A 108 4.07 3.57 13.55
C ASP A 108 5.55 3.22 13.32
N TYR A 109 6.03 3.52 12.11
CA TYR A 109 7.44 3.46 11.75
C TYR A 109 7.82 4.63 10.84
N ASN A 110 9.10 4.96 10.81
CA ASN A 110 9.69 5.83 9.80
C ASN A 110 10.63 5.00 8.92
N ARG A 111 10.19 4.65 7.71
CA ARG A 111 10.85 3.64 6.86
C ARG A 111 10.93 4.07 5.40
N TYR A 112 11.90 3.50 4.68
CA TYR A 112 11.90 3.60 3.23
C TYR A 112 10.79 2.72 2.66
N ILE A 113 10.20 3.15 1.55
CA ILE A 113 9.16 2.40 0.84
C ILE A 113 9.65 1.98 -0.54
N VAL A 114 9.18 0.84 -0.99
CA VAL A 114 9.37 0.35 -2.36
C VAL A 114 8.02 0.23 -3.04
N VAL A 115 7.89 0.85 -4.20
CA VAL A 115 6.67 0.84 -5.01
C VAL A 115 7.04 0.59 -6.48
N PRO A 116 6.34 -0.30 -7.21
CA PRO A 116 6.37 -0.28 -8.66
C PRO A 116 5.51 0.88 -9.18
N CYS A 117 5.97 1.47 -10.28
CA CYS A 117 5.34 2.63 -10.89
C CYS A 117 4.91 2.32 -12.32
N ASP A 118 3.73 2.78 -12.71
CA ASP A 118 3.23 2.65 -14.08
C ASP A 118 3.96 3.56 -15.08
N VAL A 119 3.56 3.50 -16.35
CA VAL A 119 4.14 4.31 -17.43
C VAL A 119 3.87 5.81 -17.29
N LYS A 120 2.90 6.22 -16.46
CA LYS A 120 2.58 7.61 -16.14
C LYS A 120 3.34 8.12 -14.91
N GLY A 121 4.12 7.24 -14.27
CA GLY A 121 4.85 7.53 -13.05
C GLY A 121 3.94 7.57 -11.82
N ASP A 122 2.82 6.85 -11.83
CA ASP A 122 1.96 6.66 -10.67
C ASP A 122 2.29 5.33 -9.96
N PRO A 123 2.36 5.30 -8.62
CA PRO A 123 2.52 4.07 -7.87
C PRO A 123 1.23 3.24 -7.93
N VAL A 124 1.38 1.94 -8.20
CA VAL A 124 0.25 1.01 -8.43
C VAL A 124 0.17 -0.14 -7.43
N LEU A 125 1.22 -0.35 -6.64
CA LEU A 125 1.30 -1.39 -5.62
C LEU A 125 2.23 -0.94 -4.50
N PHE A 126 2.05 -1.48 -3.31
CA PHE A 126 3.02 -1.39 -2.22
C PHE A 126 3.83 -2.68 -2.15
N GLU A 127 5.13 -2.64 -2.45
CA GLU A 127 5.98 -3.84 -2.45
C GLU A 127 6.45 -4.16 -1.02
N LYS A 128 7.05 -3.17 -0.32
CA LYS A 128 7.52 -3.32 1.07
C LYS A 128 7.94 -1.98 1.69
N SER A 129 8.19 -2.02 3.00
CA SER A 129 8.97 -1.02 3.74
C SER A 129 10.08 -1.67 4.57
N TYR A 130 11.16 -0.92 4.85
CA TYR A 130 12.24 -1.32 5.76
C TYR A 130 12.94 -0.13 6.41
#